data_AF-A0AAD9ZRX6-F1
#
_entry.id   AF-A0AAD9ZRX6-F1
#
_cell.length_a   1.000
_cell.length_b   1.000
_cell.length_c   1.000
_cell.angle_alpha   90.00
_cell.angle_beta   90.00
_cell.angle_gamma   90.00
#
_symmetry.space_group_name_H-M   'P 1'
#
loop_
_entity.id
_entity.type
_entity.pdbx_description
1 polymer ?
#
loop_
_entity_poly.entity_id
_entity_poly.type
_entity_poly.pdbx_seq_one_letter_code
_entity_poly.pdbx_strand_id
1 'polypeptide(L)'
;MGAVDMKLKFQYEVSLELENAEFFLGSVINAVVSQVMILLREKNLQLIRDIPEEIKSLAVYGDQARIQQVLADFLQNMVRYAPPTEGWVEIHVLPTLKTISDGLTVVHSEFRMVCPGEGLPPELVQDMFHSNRWVTQEGLGLSMCRKILKLMNGEVQYIRESERCYFLIILELPMTRRGSKSVVD
;
A
#
# COMPACT_ATOMS: atom_id res chain seq x y z
N MET A 1 7.43 -2.32 30.61
CA MET A 1 7.05 -1.48 29.46
C MET A 1 8.04 -0.34 29.44
N GLY A 2 8.98 -0.35 28.50
CA GLY A 2 10.14 0.53 28.51
C GLY A 2 9.85 1.92 27.94
N ALA A 3 10.66 2.91 28.29
CA ALA A 3 10.56 4.27 27.73
C ALA A 3 10.72 4.32 26.20
N VAL A 4 11.40 3.32 25.61
CA VAL A 4 11.55 3.14 24.16
C VAL A 4 10.22 2.74 23.52
N ASP A 5 9.51 1.75 24.09
CA ASP A 5 8.17 1.32 23.63
C ASP A 5 7.17 2.47 23.67
N MET A 6 7.24 3.31 24.71
CA MET A 6 6.35 4.45 24.88
C MET A 6 6.62 5.54 23.83
N LYS A 7 7.89 5.81 23.50
CA LYS A 7 8.26 6.81 22.49
C LYS A 7 7.87 6.38 21.08
N LEU A 8 7.99 5.09 20.76
CA LEU A 8 7.46 4.50 19.53
C LEU A 8 5.93 4.63 19.48
N LYS A 9 5.20 4.28 20.55
CA LYS A 9 3.73 4.47 20.59
C LYS A 9 3.33 5.93 20.34
N PHE A 10 3.99 6.88 21.00
CA PHE A 10 3.68 8.31 20.86
C PHE A 10 3.96 8.87 19.46
N GLN A 11 4.97 8.36 18.75
CA GLN A 11 5.24 8.76 17.37
C GLN A 11 4.14 8.32 16.39
N TYR A 12 3.35 7.31 16.78
CA TYR A 12 2.28 6.71 15.98
C TYR A 12 0.86 6.99 16.55
N GLU A 13 0.72 7.68 17.70
CA GLU A 13 -0.56 8.16 18.26
C GLU A 13 -0.87 9.62 17.89
N VAL A 14 -0.30 10.12 16.79
CA VAL A 14 -0.78 11.36 16.17
C VAL A 14 -2.20 11.11 15.67
N SER A 15 -3.11 12.08 15.89
CA SER A 15 -4.47 12.01 15.35
C SER A 15 -4.42 11.66 13.86
N LEU A 16 -5.05 10.55 13.48
CA LEU A 16 -5.14 10.11 12.09
C LEU A 16 -6.25 10.92 11.41
N GLU A 17 -6.03 12.21 11.26
CA GLU A 17 -6.83 13.04 10.37
C GLU A 17 -6.31 12.85 8.94
N LEU A 18 -7.21 12.60 8.00
CA LEU A 18 -6.89 12.45 6.59
C LEU A 18 -6.85 13.83 5.92
N GLU A 19 -5.75 14.13 5.24
CA GLU A 19 -5.58 15.35 4.46
C GLU A 19 -5.97 15.07 3.00
N ASN A 20 -7.27 15.13 2.71
CA ASN A 20 -7.79 14.76 1.39
C ASN A 20 -7.57 15.88 0.35
N ALA A 21 -6.95 15.52 -0.77
CA ALA A 21 -6.75 16.38 -1.93
C ALA A 21 -6.95 15.61 -3.24
N GLU A 22 -7.05 16.33 -4.35
CA GLU A 22 -7.00 15.72 -5.67
C GLU A 22 -5.55 15.35 -6.03
N PHE A 23 -5.34 14.14 -6.53
CA PHE A 23 -4.04 13.69 -7.01
C PHE A 23 -4.18 12.63 -8.10
N PHE A 24 -3.08 12.37 -8.82
CA PHE A 24 -3.00 11.27 -9.78
C PHE A 24 -2.50 10.00 -9.10
N LEU A 25 -3.22 8.89 -9.25
CA LEU A 25 -2.83 7.61 -8.65
C LEU A 25 -1.47 7.11 -9.19
N GLY A 26 -1.13 7.47 -10.43
CA GLY A 26 0.19 7.21 -11.00
C GLY A 26 1.35 7.85 -10.23
N SER A 27 1.15 9.05 -9.66
CA SER A 27 2.18 9.72 -8.85
C SER A 27 2.51 8.91 -7.60
N VAL A 28 1.48 8.34 -6.95
CA VAL A 28 1.65 7.48 -5.78
C VAL A 28 2.40 6.21 -6.15
N ILE A 29 1.96 5.51 -7.20
CA ILE A 29 2.58 4.26 -7.66
C ILE A 29 4.06 4.48 -8.01
N ASN A 30 4.38 5.55 -8.74
CA ASN A 30 5.75 5.89 -9.10
C ASN A 30 6.62 6.17 -7.88
N ALA A 31 6.08 6.87 -6.88
CA ALA A 31 6.79 7.15 -5.64
C ALA A 31 7.06 5.87 -4.84
N VAL A 32 6.06 4.99 -4.69
CA VAL A 32 6.18 3.69 -4.01
C VAL A 32 7.24 2.82 -4.67
N VAL A 33 7.21 2.70 -6.00
CA VAL A 33 8.24 1.96 -6.75
C VAL A 33 9.62 2.56 -6.53
N SER A 34 9.75 3.89 -6.61
CA SER A 34 11.03 4.58 -6.43
C SER A 34 11.63 4.36 -5.03
N GLN A 35 10.79 4.35 -3.99
CA GLN A 35 11.22 4.17 -2.60
C GLN A 35 11.84 2.79 -2.34
N VAL A 36 11.41 1.74 -3.06
CA VAL A 36 11.95 0.38 -2.88
C VAL A 36 13.16 0.06 -3.76
N MET A 37 13.48 0.90 -4.76
CA MET A 37 14.54 0.61 -5.74
C MET A 37 15.92 0.43 -5.11
N ILE A 38 16.25 1.19 -4.06
CA ILE A 38 17.55 1.05 -3.37
C ILE A 38 17.63 -0.30 -2.67
N LEU A 39 16.60 -0.65 -1.87
CA LEU A 39 16.53 -1.90 -1.13
C LEU A 39 16.54 -3.12 -2.07
N LEU A 40 15.84 -3.05 -3.21
CA LEU A 40 15.87 -4.09 -4.24
C LEU A 40 17.29 -4.31 -4.77
N ARG A 41 18.04 -3.24 -5.05
CA ARG A 41 19.43 -3.33 -5.53
C ARG A 41 20.35 -3.91 -4.47
N GLU A 42 20.21 -3.48 -3.22
CA GLU A 42 21.00 -3.99 -2.08
C GLU A 42 20.80 -5.49 -1.88
N LYS A 43 19.56 -5.98 -2.08
CA LYS A 43 19.22 -7.40 -1.97
C LYS A 43 19.38 -8.20 -3.27
N ASN A 44 19.82 -7.56 -4.36
CA ASN A 44 19.92 -8.16 -5.69
C ASN A 44 18.61 -8.82 -6.18
N LEU A 45 17.49 -8.15 -5.96
CA LEU A 45 16.15 -8.60 -6.33
C LEU A 45 15.63 -7.89 -7.58
N GLN A 46 14.85 -8.61 -8.39
CA GLN A 46 14.13 -8.01 -9.52
C GLN A 46 12.77 -7.45 -9.07
N LEU A 47 12.34 -6.35 -9.70
CA LEU A 47 10.98 -5.82 -9.53
C LEU A 47 10.18 -6.04 -10.81
N ILE A 48 9.15 -6.86 -10.71
CA ILE A 48 8.16 -7.10 -11.75
C ILE A 48 7.00 -6.12 -11.52
N ARG A 49 6.54 -5.47 -12.59
CA ARG A 49 5.50 -4.44 -12.54
C ARG A 49 4.43 -4.78 -13.56
N ASP A 50 3.24 -5.07 -13.08
CA ASP A 50 2.05 -5.24 -13.89
C ASP A 50 1.02 -4.17 -13.49
N ILE A 51 1.21 -2.97 -14.04
CA ILE A 51 0.45 -1.78 -13.68
C ILE A 51 -0.12 -1.21 -14.99
N PRO A 52 -1.44 -1.29 -15.22
CA PRO A 52 -2.10 -0.73 -16.40
C PRO A 52 -1.82 0.77 -16.53
N GLU A 53 -1.50 1.26 -17.74
CA GLU A 53 -1.18 2.69 -17.92
C GLU A 53 -2.39 3.59 -17.64
N GLU A 54 -3.61 3.08 -17.85
CA GLU A 54 -4.86 3.80 -17.60
C GLU A 54 -4.95 4.24 -16.13
N ILE A 55 -4.53 3.38 -15.19
CA ILE A 55 -4.59 3.68 -13.77
C ILE A 55 -3.71 4.87 -13.38
N LYS A 56 -2.59 5.05 -14.08
CA LYS A 56 -1.64 6.12 -13.77
C LYS A 56 -2.20 7.50 -14.09
N SER A 57 -3.14 7.58 -15.03
CA SER A 57 -3.80 8.81 -15.46
C SER A 57 -5.04 9.17 -14.63
N LEU A 58 -5.51 8.28 -13.75
CA LEU A 58 -6.71 8.51 -12.95
C LEU A 58 -6.46 9.60 -11.90
N ALA A 59 -7.29 10.65 -11.98
CA ALA A 59 -7.40 11.66 -10.95
C ALA A 59 -8.42 11.20 -9.91
N VAL A 60 -7.99 11.19 -8.65
CA VAL A 60 -8.75 10.67 -7.52
C VAL A 60 -8.69 11.66 -6.36
N TYR A 61 -9.64 11.56 -5.44
CA TYR A 61 -9.70 12.37 -4.24
C TYR A 61 -9.42 11.54 -2.99
N GLY A 62 -8.47 11.96 -2.18
CA GLY A 62 -8.07 11.25 -0.96
C GLY A 62 -6.75 11.76 -0.40
N ASP A 63 -6.23 11.10 0.63
CA ASP A 63 -4.95 11.44 1.24
C ASP A 63 -3.79 10.73 0.51
N GLN A 64 -3.15 11.46 -0.41
CA GLN A 64 -2.05 10.94 -1.22
C GLN A 64 -0.88 10.43 -0.36
N ALA A 65 -0.51 11.17 0.68
CA ALA A 65 0.67 10.87 1.49
C ALA A 65 0.46 9.59 2.30
N ARG A 66 -0.75 9.41 2.86
CA ARG A 66 -1.11 8.21 3.60
C ARG A 66 -1.19 6.97 2.71
N ILE A 67 -1.76 7.08 1.51
CA ILE A 67 -1.78 5.97 0.55
C ILE A 67 -0.36 5.58 0.14
N GLN A 68 0.48 6.57 -0.18
CA GLN A 68 1.88 6.32 -0.52
C GLN A 68 2.60 5.61 0.62
N GLN A 69 2.45 6.09 1.85
CA GLN A 69 3.03 5.47 3.04
C GLN A 69 2.59 4.00 3.16
N VAL A 70 1.28 3.74 3.12
CA VAL A 70 0.70 2.40 3.23
C VAL A 70 1.29 1.46 2.18
N LEU A 71 1.23 1.84 0.91
CA LEU A 71 1.69 0.98 -0.18
C LEU A 71 3.21 0.76 -0.13
N ALA A 72 3.98 1.78 0.24
CA ALA A 72 5.42 1.68 0.39
C ALA A 72 5.82 0.74 1.53
N ASP A 73 5.15 0.82 2.69
CA ASP A 73 5.47 -0.04 3.84
C ASP A 73 5.18 -1.51 3.53
N PHE A 74 4.06 -1.80 2.87
CA PHE A 74 3.76 -3.17 2.43
C PHE A 74 4.77 -3.69 1.40
N LEU A 75 5.12 -2.89 0.39
CA LEU A 75 6.07 -3.31 -0.65
C LEU A 75 7.49 -3.50 -0.08
N GLN A 76 7.93 -2.60 0.81
CA GLN A 76 9.23 -2.74 1.49
C GLN A 76 9.31 -4.03 2.30
N ASN A 77 8.24 -4.45 2.97
CA ASN A 77 8.20 -5.73 3.67
C ASN A 77 8.34 -6.90 2.70
N MET A 78 7.67 -6.86 1.54
CA MET A 78 7.84 -7.90 0.51
C MET A 78 9.28 -7.99 0.00
N VAL A 79 9.93 -6.85 -0.25
CA VAL A 79 11.34 -6.81 -0.65
C VAL A 79 12.27 -7.32 0.45
N ARG A 80 12.01 -6.96 1.71
CA ARG A 80 12.86 -7.34 2.84
C ARG A 80 12.89 -8.84 3.08
N TYR A 81 11.77 -9.53 2.88
CA TYR A 81 11.65 -10.96 3.17
C TYR A 81 11.68 -11.85 1.93
N ALA A 82 11.73 -11.26 0.72
CA ALA A 82 12.00 -12.02 -0.48
C ALA A 82 13.35 -12.77 -0.39
N PRO A 83 13.39 -14.06 -0.80
CA PRO A 83 14.62 -14.84 -0.91
C PRO A 83 15.66 -14.14 -1.81
N PRO A 84 16.95 -14.14 -1.45
CA PRO A 84 17.97 -13.40 -2.22
C PRO A 84 18.42 -14.09 -3.52
N THR A 85 18.32 -15.42 -3.61
CA THR A 85 18.76 -16.18 -4.79
C THR A 85 17.64 -16.21 -5.82
N GLU A 86 17.88 -15.62 -7.01
CA GLU A 86 16.89 -15.50 -8.09
C GLU A 86 15.55 -14.87 -7.66
N GLY A 87 15.62 -14.04 -6.62
CA GLY A 87 14.45 -13.46 -5.98
C GLY A 87 13.85 -12.32 -6.79
N TRP A 88 12.53 -12.21 -6.69
CA TRP A 88 11.76 -11.17 -7.30
C TRP A 88 10.68 -10.67 -6.34
N VAL A 89 10.23 -9.45 -6.58
CA VAL A 89 9.01 -8.91 -6.00
C VAL A 89 8.16 -8.40 -7.14
N GLU A 90 6.87 -8.63 -7.06
CA GLU A 90 5.91 -8.18 -8.06
C GLU A 90 4.93 -7.20 -7.42
N ILE A 91 4.61 -6.14 -8.16
CA ILE A 91 3.45 -5.28 -7.88
C ILE A 91 2.49 -5.37 -9.07
N HIS A 92 1.31 -5.89 -8.81
CA HIS A 92 0.19 -5.96 -9.74
C HIS A 92 -0.93 -5.03 -9.27
N VAL A 93 -1.56 -4.31 -10.20
CA VAL A 93 -2.67 -3.41 -9.89
C VAL A 93 -3.83 -3.63 -10.84
N LEU A 94 -4.99 -4.00 -10.28
CA LEU A 94 -6.22 -4.20 -11.05
C LEU A 94 -7.25 -3.12 -10.69
N PRO A 95 -7.47 -2.13 -11.57
CA PRO A 95 -8.53 -1.14 -11.40
C PRO A 95 -9.86 -1.62 -11.97
N THR A 96 -10.95 -1.38 -11.24
CA THR A 96 -12.33 -1.52 -11.71
C THR A 96 -13.09 -0.24 -11.42
N LEU A 97 -13.69 0.36 -12.44
CA LEU A 97 -14.55 1.53 -12.25
C LEU A 97 -15.94 1.08 -11.80
N LYS A 98 -16.41 1.66 -10.70
CA LYS A 98 -17.76 1.45 -10.19
C LYS A 98 -18.49 2.79 -10.16
N THR A 99 -19.65 2.85 -10.81
CA THR A 99 -20.57 3.97 -10.62
C THR A 99 -21.49 3.61 -9.47
N ILE A 100 -21.46 4.41 -8.41
CA ILE A 100 -22.38 4.24 -7.28
C ILE A 100 -23.64 5.08 -7.50
N SER A 101 -24.69 4.77 -6.72
CA SER A 101 -25.88 5.61 -6.62
C SER A 101 -25.46 7.07 -6.43
N ASP A 102 -26.13 8.00 -7.12
CA ASP A 102 -25.82 9.45 -7.17
C ASP A 102 -24.81 9.88 -8.24
N GLY A 103 -24.37 8.97 -9.12
CA GLY A 103 -23.57 9.32 -10.32
C GLY A 103 -22.09 9.60 -10.03
N LEU A 104 -21.66 9.40 -8.78
CA LEU A 104 -20.25 9.38 -8.40
C LEU A 104 -19.59 8.13 -8.97
N THR A 105 -18.41 8.32 -9.58
CA THR A 105 -17.58 7.21 -10.04
C THR A 105 -16.46 7.00 -9.05
N VAL A 106 -16.27 5.77 -8.62
CA VAL A 106 -15.22 5.33 -7.70
C VAL A 106 -14.33 4.38 -8.46
N VAL A 107 -13.02 4.52 -8.29
CA VAL A 107 -12.06 3.49 -8.72
C VAL A 107 -11.86 2.53 -7.56
N HIS A 108 -12.23 1.27 -7.78
CA HIS A 108 -11.87 0.16 -6.93
C HIS A 108 -10.53 -0.39 -7.42
N SER A 109 -9.49 -0.30 -6.59
CA SER A 109 -8.14 -0.75 -6.95
C SER A 109 -7.71 -1.91 -6.06
N GLU A 110 -7.37 -3.03 -6.69
CA GLU A 110 -6.71 -4.15 -6.03
C GLU A 110 -5.20 -4.04 -6.27
N PHE A 111 -4.43 -3.79 -5.22
CA PHE A 111 -2.97 -3.87 -5.25
C PHE A 111 -2.54 -5.23 -4.71
N ARG A 112 -1.83 -5.99 -5.53
CA ARG A 112 -1.23 -7.26 -5.14
C ARG A 112 0.28 -7.12 -5.13
N MET A 113 0.89 -7.33 -3.96
CA MET A 113 2.34 -7.29 -3.80
C MET A 113 2.83 -8.70 -3.44
N VAL A 114 3.57 -9.32 -4.34
CA VAL A 114 3.91 -10.75 -4.27
C VAL A 114 5.42 -10.91 -4.09
N CYS A 115 5.83 -11.87 -3.29
CA CYS A 115 7.19 -12.40 -3.29
C CYS A 115 7.19 -13.93 -3.18
N PRO A 116 8.22 -14.61 -3.70
CA PRO A 116 8.36 -16.05 -3.60
C PRO A 116 8.80 -16.49 -2.20
N GLY A 117 8.66 -17.78 -1.93
CA GLY A 117 9.21 -18.42 -0.74
C GLY A 117 8.25 -18.50 0.45
N GLU A 118 8.81 -18.76 1.64
CA GLU A 118 8.04 -19.12 2.83
C GLU A 118 7.22 -17.97 3.43
N GLY A 119 7.44 -16.74 2.96
CA GLY A 119 6.69 -15.56 3.37
C GLY A 119 7.25 -14.82 4.57
N LEU A 120 6.39 -14.01 5.20
CA LEU A 120 6.77 -13.12 6.28
C LEU A 120 6.92 -13.90 7.60
N PRO A 121 7.81 -13.45 8.51
CA PRO A 121 7.90 -14.03 9.84
C PRO A 121 6.54 -14.02 10.55
N PRO A 122 6.14 -15.13 11.20
CA PRO A 122 4.83 -15.24 11.86
C PRO A 122 4.57 -14.14 12.89
N GLU A 123 5.60 -13.71 13.62
CA GLU A 123 5.53 -12.63 14.61
C GLU A 123 5.18 -11.28 13.99
N LEU A 124 5.67 -10.99 12.78
CA LEU A 124 5.39 -9.76 12.05
C LEU A 124 3.95 -9.74 11.55
N VAL A 125 3.47 -10.88 11.03
CA VAL A 125 2.07 -11.06 10.63
C VAL A 125 1.16 -10.97 11.86
N GLN A 126 1.57 -11.57 12.98
CA GLN A 126 0.83 -11.48 14.23
C GLN A 126 0.73 -10.04 14.74
N ASP A 127 1.83 -9.28 14.74
CA ASP A 127 1.84 -7.86 15.15
C ASP A 127 0.93 -6.99 14.27
N MET A 128 0.90 -7.25 12.96
CA MET A 128 0.01 -6.57 12.01
C MET A 128 -1.47 -6.77 12.39
N PHE A 129 -1.85 -7.99 12.80
CA PHE A 129 -3.24 -8.33 13.09
C PHE A 129 -3.67 -8.18 14.55
N HIS A 130 -2.76 -8.41 15.51
CA HIS A 130 -3.01 -8.55 16.95
C HIS A 130 -2.08 -7.64 17.76
N SER A 131 -2.59 -6.47 18.12
CA SER A 131 -1.83 -5.29 18.58
C SER A 131 -1.42 -5.26 20.06
N ASN A 132 -1.36 -6.39 20.77
CA ASN A 132 -1.21 -6.34 22.23
C ASN A 132 0.24 -6.29 22.74
N ARG A 133 1.24 -6.61 21.91
CA ARG A 133 2.65 -6.65 22.35
C ARG A 133 3.68 -6.00 21.43
N TRP A 134 3.36 -5.73 20.16
CA TRP A 134 4.22 -5.05 19.16
C TRP A 134 5.70 -5.42 19.30
N VAL A 135 6.02 -6.65 18.90
CA VAL A 135 7.34 -7.25 19.07
C VAL A 135 8.35 -6.69 18.05
N THR A 136 7.87 -6.28 16.88
CA THR A 136 8.68 -5.78 15.76
C THR A 136 8.28 -4.35 15.37
N GLN A 137 9.26 -3.55 14.94
CA GLN A 137 9.01 -2.18 14.45
C GLN A 137 8.21 -2.22 13.13
N GLU A 138 8.49 -3.20 12.29
CA GLU A 138 7.83 -3.47 11.02
C GLU A 138 6.37 -3.88 11.22
N GLY A 139 6.11 -4.80 12.15
CA GLY A 139 4.77 -5.24 12.50
C GLY A 139 3.91 -4.10 13.04
N LEU A 140 4.50 -3.19 13.84
CA LEU A 140 3.82 -1.95 14.26
C LEU A 140 3.48 -1.05 13.06
N GLY A 141 4.42 -0.85 12.13
CA GLY A 141 4.21 -0.09 10.90
C GLY A 141 3.08 -0.66 10.04
N LEU A 142 3.06 -1.98 9.83
CA LEU A 142 1.99 -2.67 9.10
C LEU A 142 0.64 -2.61 9.83
N SER A 143 0.64 -2.68 11.17
CA SER A 143 -0.56 -2.47 11.98
C SER A 143 -1.12 -1.06 11.78
N MET A 144 -0.25 -0.05 11.70
CA MET A 144 -0.65 1.32 11.40
C MET A 144 -1.18 1.47 9.98
N CYS A 145 -0.52 0.87 8.99
CA CYS A 145 -0.98 0.87 7.60
C CYS A 145 -2.38 0.26 7.48
N ARG A 146 -2.66 -0.83 8.21
CA ARG A 146 -3.99 -1.43 8.29
C ARG A 146 -5.02 -0.49 8.92
N LYS A 147 -4.66 0.30 9.94
CA LYS A 147 -5.56 1.32 10.52
C LYS A 147 -5.84 2.44 9.54
N ILE A 148 -4.82 2.94 8.84
CA ILE A 148 -4.96 3.96 7.80
C ILE A 148 -5.89 3.46 6.69
N LEU A 149 -5.66 2.24 6.17
CA LEU A 149 -6.54 1.64 5.17
C LEU A 149 -8.00 1.60 5.63
N LYS A 150 -8.26 1.16 6.87
CA LYS A 150 -9.62 1.14 7.43
C LYS A 150 -10.26 2.51 7.50
N LEU A 151 -9.51 3.56 7.83
CA LEU A 151 -10.01 4.95 7.83
C LEU A 151 -10.36 5.44 6.43
N MET A 152 -9.71 4.86 5.41
CA MET A 152 -9.96 5.13 3.99
C MET A 152 -10.94 4.12 3.37
N ASN A 153 -11.72 3.40 4.19
CA ASN A 153 -12.66 2.35 3.75
C ASN A 153 -12.02 1.23 2.91
N GLY A 154 -10.70 1.07 3.01
CA GLY A 154 -9.94 0.00 2.38
C GLY A 154 -9.68 -1.17 3.33
N GLU A 155 -9.12 -2.23 2.78
CA GLU A 155 -8.75 -3.41 3.51
C GLU A 155 -7.43 -4.00 3.02
N VAL A 156 -6.85 -4.87 3.85
CA VAL A 156 -5.65 -5.64 3.49
C VAL A 156 -5.78 -7.05 4.01
N GLN A 157 -5.39 -7.99 3.16
CA GLN A 157 -5.24 -9.40 3.49
C GLN A 157 -3.79 -9.81 3.25
N TYR A 158 -3.30 -10.74 4.07
CA TYR A 158 -2.04 -11.43 3.83
C TYR A 158 -2.35 -12.89 3.49
N ILE A 159 -1.94 -13.33 2.30
CA ILE A 159 -2.17 -14.68 1.82
C ILE A 159 -0.82 -15.36 1.64
N ARG A 160 -0.72 -16.58 2.16
CA ARG A 160 0.45 -17.46 2.01
C ARG A 160 0.01 -18.71 1.27
N GLU A 161 0.68 -18.97 0.15
CA GLU A 161 0.57 -20.19 -0.65
C GLU A 161 1.85 -21.03 -0.48
N SER A 162 1.91 -22.19 -1.14
CA SER A 162 3.05 -23.11 -1.00
C SER A 162 4.38 -22.51 -1.45
N GLU A 163 4.38 -21.71 -2.52
CA GLU A 163 5.62 -21.20 -3.16
C GLU A 163 5.74 -19.67 -3.15
N ARG A 164 4.74 -18.97 -2.62
CA ARG A 164 4.69 -17.51 -2.60
C ARG A 164 3.78 -16.99 -1.50
N CYS A 165 3.96 -15.73 -1.16
CA CYS A 165 2.99 -15.00 -0.37
C CYS A 165 2.72 -13.63 -0.97
N TYR A 166 1.59 -13.04 -0.61
CA TYR A 166 1.23 -11.72 -1.10
C TYR A 166 0.35 -10.94 -0.13
N PHE A 167 0.48 -9.62 -0.22
CA PHE A 167 -0.53 -8.70 0.31
C PHE A 167 -1.54 -8.44 -0.80
N LEU A 168 -2.82 -8.53 -0.45
CA LEU A 168 -3.93 -8.01 -1.25
C LEU A 168 -4.50 -6.80 -0.54
N ILE A 169 -4.28 -5.62 -1.11
CA ILE A 169 -4.78 -4.35 -0.59
C ILE A 169 -5.90 -3.89 -1.51
N ILE A 170 -7.05 -3.59 -0.93
CA ILE A 170 -8.21 -3.06 -1.64
C ILE A 170 -8.42 -1.63 -1.18
N LEU A 171 -8.50 -0.71 -2.14
CA LEU A 171 -8.75 0.70 -1.88
C LEU A 171 -9.80 1.22 -2.86
N GLU A 172 -10.78 1.94 -2.32
CA GLU A 172 -11.80 2.62 -3.11
C GLU A 172 -11.60 4.12 -3.00
N LEU A 173 -11.36 4.78 -4.13
CA LEU A 173 -11.16 6.23 -4.18
C LEU A 173 -12.18 6.88 -5.11
N PRO A 174 -12.86 7.96 -4.67
CA PRO A 174 -13.67 8.77 -5.56
C PRO A 174 -12.82 9.30 -6.71
N MET A 175 -13.30 9.15 -7.94
CA MET A 175 -12.69 9.79 -9.10
C MET A 175 -13.08 11.26 -9.14
N THR A 176 -12.13 12.15 -9.39
CA THR A 176 -12.45 13.53 -9.72
C THR A 176 -12.85 13.58 -11.19
N ARG A 177 -14.01 14.17 -11.48
CA ARG A 177 -14.33 14.52 -12.87
C ARG A 177 -13.40 15.66 -13.24
N ARG A 178 -12.43 15.41 -14.13
CA ARG A 178 -11.85 16.50 -14.91
C ARG A 178 -13.03 17.21 -15.57
N GLY A 179 -13.34 18.42 -15.12
CA GLY A 179 -14.14 19.33 -15.91
C GLY A 179 -13.47 19.40 -17.27
N SER A 180 -14.15 18.90 -18.30
CA SER A 180 -13.85 19.27 -19.67
C SER A 180 -13.79 20.80 -19.67
N LYS A 181 -12.59 21.38 -19.68
CA LYS A 181 -12.42 22.72 -20.20
C LYS A 181 -12.83 22.59 -21.65
N SER A 182 -14.08 22.94 -21.92
CA SER A 182 -14.54 23.36 -23.23
C SER A 182 -13.55 24.43 -23.64
N VAL A 183 -12.61 24.07 -24.51
CA VAL A 183 -11.89 25.05 -25.31
C VAL A 183 -12.95 25.57 -26.28
N VAL A 184 -13.65 26.62 -25.85
CA VAL A 184 -14.28 27.54 -26.77
C VAL A 184 -13.18 28.52 -27.10
N ASP A 185 -12.58 28.33 -28.27
CA ASP A 185 -12.07 29.37 -29.16
C ASP A 185 -11.97 28.78 -30.57
#